data_AF-R1HQ92-F1
#
_entry.id   AF-R1HQ92-F1
#
_cell.length_a   1.000
_cell.length_b   1.000
_cell.length_c   1.000
_cell.angle_alpha   90.00
_cell.angle_beta   90.00
_cell.angle_gamma   90.00
#
_symmetry.space_group_name_H-M   'P 1'
#
loop_
_entity.id
_entity.type
_entity.pdbx_description
1 polymer ?
#
loop_
_entity_poly.entity_id
_entity_poly.type
_entity_poly.pdbx_seq_one_letter_code
_entity_poly.pdbx_strand_id
1 'polypeptide(L)'
;AAGLATAPGWAAALASTAKTRDLAAGTPIGPLRVVSAASHRLAPVSGPGWVAVGDAALAVDPLSSGGAAFAIESGRRAAAGSEAGYRAFVGSAAAEYRAVRREVYGWEARFAGNAFWRDRAEDRGLEVS
;
A
#
# COMPACT_ATOMS: atom_id res chain seq x y z
N ALA A 1 -0.19 -17.80 12.92
CA ALA A 1 -0.95 -16.62 12.46
C ALA A 1 -2.45 -16.89 12.19
N ALA A 2 -2.94 -18.13 12.35
CA ALA A 2 -4.38 -18.41 12.28
C ALA A 2 -5.09 -17.72 13.45
N GLY A 3 -5.76 -16.60 13.19
CA GLY A 3 -6.54 -15.88 14.20
C GLY A 3 -6.56 -14.35 14.04
N LEU A 4 -5.57 -13.73 13.39
CA LEU A 4 -5.56 -12.25 13.26
C LEU A 4 -6.76 -11.71 12.46
N ALA A 5 -7.33 -12.52 11.57
CA ALA A 5 -8.50 -12.15 10.79
C ALA A 5 -9.84 -12.32 11.55
N THR A 6 -9.81 -12.66 12.84
CA THR A 6 -11.00 -12.74 13.68
C THR A 6 -10.95 -11.64 14.74
N ALA A 7 -12.12 -11.15 15.17
CA ALA A 7 -12.17 -10.13 16.21
C ALA A 7 -11.44 -10.54 17.51
N PRO A 8 -11.60 -11.78 18.03
CA PRO A 8 -10.86 -12.22 19.21
C PRO A 8 -9.35 -12.28 19.00
N GLY A 9 -8.88 -12.79 17.85
CA GLY A 9 -7.44 -12.91 17.60
C GLY A 9 -6.78 -11.56 17.31
N TRP A 10 -7.47 -10.64 16.64
CA TRP A 10 -7.04 -9.25 16.50
C TRP A 10 -6.93 -8.56 17.88
N ALA A 11 -7.95 -8.67 18.72
CA ALA A 11 -7.94 -8.08 20.05
C ALA A 11 -6.81 -8.63 20.94
N ALA A 12 -6.58 -9.94 20.90
CA ALA A 12 -5.47 -10.57 21.62
C ALA A 12 -4.10 -10.07 21.13
N ALA A 13 -3.92 -9.95 19.81
CA ALA A 13 -2.68 -9.43 19.24
C ALA A 13 -2.45 -7.96 19.61
N LEU A 14 -3.47 -7.11 19.49
CA LEU A 14 -3.42 -5.70 19.90
C LEU A 14 -3.07 -5.56 21.39
N ALA A 15 -3.68 -6.39 22.25
CA ALA A 15 -3.39 -6.43 23.67
C ALA A 15 -1.94 -6.85 23.94
N SER A 16 -1.29 -7.66 23.11
CA SER A 16 0.12 -8.04 23.29
C SER A 16 1.14 -6.96 22.90
N THR A 17 0.71 -5.85 22.31
CA THR A 17 1.62 -4.77 21.88
C THR A 17 2.14 -3.95 23.06
N ALA A 18 3.41 -3.53 23.02
CA ALA A 18 4.01 -2.77 24.13
C ALA A 18 3.68 -1.26 24.09
N LYS A 19 3.49 -0.68 22.90
CA LYS A 19 3.38 0.78 22.71
C LYS A 19 1.98 1.27 22.34
N THR A 20 1.13 0.39 21.83
CA THR A 20 -0.17 0.77 21.26
C THR A 20 -1.36 0.19 22.01
N ARG A 21 -1.15 -0.74 22.97
CA ARG A 21 -2.24 -1.41 23.69
C ARG A 21 -3.14 -0.41 24.44
N ASP A 22 -2.54 0.56 25.13
CA ASP A 22 -3.28 1.52 25.95
C ASP A 22 -3.99 2.55 25.06
N LEU A 23 -3.36 2.96 23.95
CA LEU A 23 -3.96 3.86 22.96
C LEU A 23 -5.17 3.24 22.25
N ALA A 24 -5.17 1.91 22.13
CA ALA A 24 -6.19 1.16 21.40
C ALA A 24 -7.17 0.43 22.34
N ALA A 25 -7.16 0.73 23.65
CA ALA A 25 -8.01 0.13 24.68
C ALA A 25 -9.51 0.55 24.60
N GLY A 26 -10.01 0.83 23.40
CA GLY A 26 -11.38 1.27 23.14
C GLY A 26 -12.35 0.13 22.79
N THR A 27 -13.63 0.49 22.65
CA THR A 27 -14.66 -0.43 22.17
C THR A 27 -14.75 -0.38 20.64
N PRO A 28 -14.72 -1.54 19.94
CA PRO A 28 -14.95 -1.57 18.49
C PRO A 28 -16.31 -0.98 18.12
N ILE A 29 -16.33 -0.07 17.15
CA ILE A 29 -17.56 0.58 16.63
C ILE A 29 -18.23 -0.20 15.49
N GLY A 30 -17.74 -1.41 15.16
CA GLY A 30 -18.26 -2.23 14.07
C GLY A 30 -17.50 -3.56 13.90
N PRO A 31 -17.88 -4.39 12.92
CA PRO A 31 -17.24 -5.67 12.67
C PRO A 31 -15.81 -5.50 12.15
N LEU A 32 -14.92 -6.45 12.47
CA LEU A 32 -13.58 -6.51 11.93
C LEU A 32 -13.64 -6.69 10.40
N ARG A 33 -12.95 -5.83 9.66
CA ARG A 33 -12.76 -5.96 8.22
C ARG A 33 -11.29 -6.19 7.92
N VAL A 34 -11.01 -7.25 7.17
CA VAL A 34 -9.66 -7.54 6.68
C VAL A 34 -9.68 -7.30 5.18
N VAL A 35 -8.80 -6.42 4.73
CA VAL A 35 -8.62 -6.08 3.32
C VAL A 35 -7.17 -6.26 2.95
N SER A 36 -6.90 -6.56 1.69
CA SER A 36 -5.53 -6.61 1.18
C SER A 36 -4.94 -5.20 1.20
N ALA A 37 -3.69 -5.09 1.68
CA ALA A 37 -2.86 -3.90 1.53
C ALA A 37 -1.74 -4.14 0.50
N ALA A 38 -1.97 -5.06 -0.44
CA ALA A 38 -1.01 -5.36 -1.50
C ALA A 38 -0.87 -4.15 -2.44
N SER A 39 0.37 -3.90 -2.82
CA SER A 39 0.72 -2.82 -3.74
C SER A 39 0.81 -3.37 -5.15
N HIS A 40 0.27 -2.64 -6.11
CA HIS A 40 0.25 -3.06 -7.51
C HIS A 40 0.30 -1.85 -8.43
N ARG A 41 0.67 -2.08 -9.69
CA ARG A 41 0.60 -1.08 -10.76
C ARG A 41 0.02 -1.72 -12.00
N LEU A 42 -0.95 -1.04 -12.62
CA LEU A 42 -1.45 -1.42 -13.94
C LEU A 42 -0.44 -1.02 -15.03
N ALA A 43 -0.20 -1.88 -16.01
CA ALA A 43 0.62 -1.60 -17.18
C ALA A 43 0.05 -2.30 -18.43
N PRO A 44 -0.55 -1.55 -19.39
CA PRO A 44 -0.60 -0.10 -19.48
C PRO A 44 -1.64 0.54 -18.54
N VAL A 45 -1.44 1.80 -18.12
CA VAL A 45 -2.38 2.54 -17.25
C VAL A 45 -3.54 3.20 -18.00
N SER A 46 -3.56 3.08 -19.33
CA SER A 46 -4.56 3.67 -20.21
C SER A 46 -4.64 2.89 -21.52
N GLY A 47 -5.70 3.12 -22.27
CA GLY A 47 -5.91 2.57 -23.60
C GLY A 47 -7.08 3.24 -24.31
N PRO A 48 -7.53 2.71 -25.46
CA PRO A 48 -8.60 3.32 -26.23
C PRO A 48 -9.88 3.50 -25.41
N GLY A 49 -10.26 4.75 -25.16
CA GLY A 49 -11.48 5.11 -24.42
C GLY A 49 -11.42 4.93 -22.90
N TRP A 50 -10.26 4.64 -22.32
CA TRP A 50 -10.15 4.46 -20.86
C TRP A 50 -8.81 4.90 -20.29
N VAL A 51 -8.84 5.29 -19.01
CA VAL A 51 -7.67 5.65 -18.22
C VAL A 51 -7.90 5.19 -16.78
N ALA A 52 -6.95 4.44 -16.22
CA ALA A 52 -6.98 4.06 -14.82
C ALA A 52 -6.44 5.22 -13.97
N VAL A 53 -7.05 5.48 -12.80
CA VAL A 53 -6.64 6.55 -11.86
C VAL A 53 -6.69 6.02 -10.43
N GLY A 54 -5.99 6.70 -9.51
CA GLY A 54 -5.87 6.25 -8.12
C GLY A 54 -5.44 4.80 -7.98
N ASP A 55 -6.06 4.07 -7.07
CA ASP A 55 -5.71 2.67 -6.81
C ASP A 55 -5.86 1.76 -8.03
N ALA A 56 -6.68 2.12 -9.03
CA ALA A 56 -6.77 1.34 -10.28
C ALA A 56 -5.51 1.47 -11.16
N ALA A 57 -4.75 2.56 -11.03
CA ALA A 57 -3.50 2.77 -11.76
C ALA A 57 -2.30 2.30 -10.95
N LEU A 58 -2.26 2.63 -9.66
CA LEU A 58 -1.18 2.33 -8.74
C LEU A 58 -1.73 2.36 -7.31
N ALA A 59 -1.74 1.21 -6.64
CA ALA A 59 -1.98 1.14 -5.20
C ALA A 59 -0.65 0.95 -4.46
N VAL A 60 -0.44 1.74 -3.41
CA VAL A 60 0.77 1.73 -2.57
C VAL A 60 0.42 1.25 -1.17
N ASP A 61 1.35 0.57 -0.49
CA ASP A 61 1.11 0.14 0.89
C ASP A 61 1.02 1.35 1.84
N PRO A 62 0.14 1.29 2.87
CA PRO A 62 -0.19 2.46 3.68
C PRO A 62 0.99 2.99 4.51
N LEU A 63 2.06 2.21 4.69
CA LEU A 63 3.26 2.65 5.39
C LEU A 63 3.97 3.81 4.66
N SER A 64 3.83 3.86 3.33
CA SER A 64 4.44 4.90 2.48
C SER A 64 3.64 6.21 2.41
N SER A 65 2.42 6.26 2.95
CA SER A 65 1.54 7.45 3.04
C SER A 65 1.31 8.24 1.72
N GLY A 66 1.34 7.59 0.55
CA GLY A 66 1.22 8.27 -0.76
C GLY A 66 -0.12 8.13 -1.50
N GLY A 67 -0.99 7.19 -1.12
CA GLY A 67 -2.12 6.76 -1.96
C GLY A 67 -3.16 7.85 -2.26
N ALA A 68 -3.59 8.61 -1.24
CA ALA A 68 -4.62 9.64 -1.42
C ALA A 68 -4.14 10.81 -2.29
N ALA A 69 -2.90 11.28 -2.07
CA ALA A 69 -2.30 12.35 -2.88
C ALA A 69 -2.15 11.91 -4.34
N PHE A 70 -1.68 10.67 -4.56
CA PHE A 70 -1.60 10.10 -5.90
C PHE A 70 -2.98 9.98 -6.57
N ALA A 71 -4.01 9.56 -5.85
CA ALA A 71 -5.37 9.44 -6.41
C ALA A 71 -5.93 10.77 -6.93
N ILE A 72 -5.73 11.86 -6.17
CA ILE A 72 -6.17 13.19 -6.58
C ILE A 72 -5.37 13.67 -7.81
N GLU A 73 -4.04 13.58 -7.76
CA GLU A 73 -3.19 14.08 -8.83
C GLU A 73 -3.33 13.25 -10.12
N SER A 74 -3.50 11.94 -10.00
CA SER A 74 -3.74 11.06 -11.15
C SER A 74 -5.07 11.39 -11.84
N GLY A 75 -6.15 11.61 -11.09
CA GLY A 75 -7.42 12.07 -11.65
C GLY A 75 -7.29 13.41 -12.39
N ARG A 76 -6.59 14.38 -11.78
CA ARG A 76 -6.36 15.69 -12.40
C ARG A 76 -5.57 15.60 -13.71
N ARG A 77 -4.50 14.78 -13.75
CA ARG A 77 -3.67 14.61 -14.95
C ARG A 77 -4.37 13.81 -16.04
N ALA A 78 -5.13 12.78 -15.68
CA ALA A 78 -5.93 12.01 -16.62
C ALA A 78 -6.94 12.90 -17.35
N ALA A 79 -7.58 13.83 -16.63
CA ALA A 79 -8.52 14.80 -17.21
C ALA A 79 -7.86 15.80 -18.18
N ALA A 80 -6.55 16.08 -18.02
CA ALA A 80 -5.82 16.99 -18.91
C ALA A 80 -5.50 16.39 -20.30
N GLY A 81 -5.75 15.08 -20.50
CA GLY A 81 -5.84 14.46 -21.84
C GLY A 81 -4.53 14.05 -22.51
N SER A 82 -3.35 14.29 -21.93
CA SER A 82 -2.09 13.78 -22.49
C SER A 82 -1.83 12.34 -22.04
N GLU A 83 -2.17 11.36 -22.89
CA GLU A 83 -1.97 9.94 -22.58
C GLU A 83 -0.49 9.61 -22.31
N ALA A 84 0.42 10.08 -23.17
CA ALA A 84 1.85 9.86 -23.00
C ALA A 84 2.38 10.51 -21.71
N GLY A 85 1.94 11.74 -21.42
CA GLY A 85 2.31 12.44 -20.19
C GLY A 85 1.77 11.73 -18.94
N TYR A 86 0.56 11.18 -19.02
CA TYR A 86 -0.05 10.42 -17.94
C TYR A 86 0.69 9.10 -17.67
N ARG A 87 1.01 8.34 -18.72
CA ARG A 87 1.82 7.11 -18.62
C ARG A 87 3.18 7.37 -17.99
N ALA A 88 3.86 8.45 -18.41
CA ALA A 88 5.13 8.85 -17.83
C ALA A 88 4.99 9.21 -16.34
N PHE A 89 3.96 9.98 -15.98
CA PHE A 89 3.65 10.34 -14.61
C PHE A 89 3.45 9.12 -13.70
N VAL A 90 2.58 8.17 -14.07
CA VAL A 90 2.36 6.96 -13.25
C VAL A 90 3.64 6.11 -13.20
N GLY A 91 4.41 6.08 -14.30
CA GLY A 91 5.72 5.45 -14.36
C GLY A 91 6.68 5.99 -13.30
N SER A 92 6.82 7.32 -13.23
CA SER A 92 7.66 8.01 -12.24
C SER A 92 7.16 7.78 -10.81
N ALA A 93 5.85 7.92 -10.57
CA ALA A 93 5.27 7.71 -9.24
C ALA A 93 5.53 6.29 -8.72
N ALA A 94 5.43 5.28 -9.58
CA ALA A 94 5.72 3.90 -9.20
C ALA A 94 7.21 3.65 -8.91
N ALA A 95 8.11 4.32 -9.63
CA ALA A 95 9.55 4.22 -9.38
C ALA A 95 9.94 4.89 -8.06
N GLU A 96 9.38 6.07 -7.78
CA GLU A 96 9.54 6.79 -6.52
C GLU A 96 9.02 5.96 -5.34
N TYR A 97 7.79 5.44 -5.45
CA TYR A 97 7.22 4.55 -4.44
C TYR A 97 8.13 3.35 -4.14
N ARG A 98 8.66 2.67 -5.17
CA ARG A 98 9.59 1.54 -4.98
C ARG A 98 10.85 1.94 -4.20
N ALA A 99 11.39 3.13 -4.47
CA ALA A 99 12.55 3.63 -3.74
C ALA A 99 12.23 3.87 -2.25
N VAL A 100 11.16 4.62 -1.97
CA VAL A 100 10.70 4.91 -0.60
C VAL A 100 10.37 3.62 0.15
N ARG A 101 9.69 2.68 -0.49
CA ARG A 101 9.34 1.38 0.11
C ARG A 101 10.59 0.62 0.57
N ARG A 102 11.60 0.46 -0.30
CA ARG A 102 12.84 -0.22 0.07
C ARG A 102 13.55 0.47 1.23
N GLU A 103 13.58 1.79 1.23
CA GLU A 103 14.19 2.58 2.30
C GLU A 103 13.47 2.35 3.64
N VAL A 104 12.15 2.56 3.68
CA VAL A 104 11.35 2.44 4.90
C VAL A 104 11.39 1.02 5.48
N TYR A 105 11.22 -0.01 4.65
CA TYR A 105 11.32 -1.40 5.12
C TYR A 105 12.77 -1.80 5.44
N GLY A 106 13.76 -1.18 4.82
CA GLY A 106 15.18 -1.41 5.07
C GLY A 106 15.69 -0.86 6.41
N TRP A 107 15.00 0.13 7.00
CA TRP A 107 15.33 0.63 8.34
C TRP A 107 15.07 -0.39 9.46
N GLU A 108 14.20 -1.37 9.22
CA GLU A 108 13.81 -2.35 10.23
C GLU A 108 14.70 -3.60 10.24
N ALA A 109 15.74 -3.59 11.07
CA ALA A 109 16.64 -4.73 11.22
C ALA A 109 16.14 -5.80 12.22
N ARG A 110 15.23 -5.47 13.15
CA ARG A 110 14.83 -6.37 14.26
C ARG A 110 14.14 -7.65 13.76
N PHE A 111 13.57 -7.60 12.56
CA PHE A 111 12.78 -8.68 11.98
C PHE A 111 13.36 -9.23 10.67
N ALA A 112 14.65 -9.00 10.39
CA ALA A 112 15.29 -9.40 9.12
C ALA A 112 15.16 -10.90 8.77
N GLY A 113 15.02 -11.78 9.77
CA GLY A 113 14.78 -13.22 9.56
C GLY A 113 13.36 -13.58 9.09
N ASN A 114 12.40 -12.66 9.15
CA ASN A 114 11.02 -12.91 8.76
C ASN A 114 10.81 -12.62 7.26
N ALA A 115 10.17 -13.55 6.55
CA ALA A 115 9.90 -13.42 5.12
C ALA A 115 9.18 -12.12 4.74
N PHE A 116 8.20 -11.69 5.55
CA PHE A 116 7.47 -10.45 5.32
C PHE A 116 8.38 -9.23 5.19
N TRP A 117 9.37 -9.10 6.09
CA TRP A 117 10.27 -7.95 6.16
C TRP A 117 11.35 -8.04 5.09
N ARG A 118 11.97 -9.22 4.93
CA ARG A 118 12.99 -9.46 3.90
C ARG A 118 12.44 -9.20 2.49
N ASP A 119 11.27 -9.76 2.17
CA ASP A 119 10.69 -9.62 0.84
C ASP A 119 10.40 -8.14 0.52
N ARG A 120 10.03 -7.32 1.50
CA ARG A 120 9.73 -5.89 1.28
C ARG A 120 10.97 -5.02 1.22
N ALA A 121 12.00 -5.32 2.02
CA ALA A 121 13.30 -4.66 1.92
C ALA A 121 13.97 -4.94 0.56
N GLU A 122 13.75 -6.12 -0.01
CA GLU A 122 14.26 -6.54 -1.33
C GLU A 122 13.30 -6.19 -2.48
N ASP A 123 12.22 -5.45 -2.21
CA ASP A 123 11.19 -5.04 -3.18
C ASP A 123 10.48 -6.18 -3.93
N ARG A 124 10.42 -7.35 -3.31
CA ARG A 124 9.64 -8.50 -3.79
C ARG A 124 8.16 -8.29 -3.48
N GLY A 125 7.30 -8.74 -4.41
CA GLY A 125 5.83 -8.71 -4.24
C GLY A 125 5.14 -7.44 -4.74
N LEU A 126 5.77 -6.62 -5.58
CA LEU A 126 5.07 -5.61 -6.37
C LEU A 126 4.55 -6.23 -7.66
N GLU A 127 3.25 -6.41 -7.75
CA GLU A 127 2.60 -6.95 -8.94
C GLU A 127 2.47 -5.85 -10.00
N VAL A 128 2.92 -6.18 -11.21
CA VAL A 128 2.61 -5.40 -12.42
C VAL A 128 1.51 -6.18 -13.13
N SER A 129 0.32 -5.60 -13.19
CA SER A 129 -0.89 -6.21 -13.76
C SER A 129 -1.23 -5.62 -15.13
#